data_AF-A0A6G2QPG5-F1
#
_entry.id   AF-A0A6G2QPG5-F1
#
_cell.length_a   1.000
_cell.length_b   1.000
_cell.length_c   1.000
_cell.angle_alpha   90.00
_cell.angle_beta   90.00
_cell.angle_gamma   90.00
#
_symmetry.space_group_name_H-M   'P 1'
#
loop_
_entity.id
_entity.type
_entity.pdbx_description
1 polymer ?
#
loop_
_entity_poly.entity_id
_entity_poly.type
_entity_poly.pdbx_seq_one_letter_code
_entity_poly.pdbx_strand_id
1 'polypeptide(L)'
;AGTLALVLLGAVATGACGLAARLLVGPALRDGALPTLHGPARSRRSVQPFVHGAVLAAVVAFGLPRDPLALNTGERLQAPSPAHPFGTDALGRDLLARIAHGAFDTLLLALAISAAALCAGVLLGLLPRLSGPLVDTVNAVPAALAALLVTAVAGSGTTTPALAVTAVAWAPLAAHTSALLAQERATLHLTATRSLGASRRHLLRRHLLPAVLPPVTRHALLRLPGIALTLASLGFLGLGAQPPSPEWGALLAENQPYAERAPWTVLAPAAVLALLGALAVTAAGGVRRPGRQRRNHGSEAPPVAPPAAPAKELAETR
;
A
#
# COMPACT_ATOMS: atom_id res chain seq x y z
N ALA A 1 24.61 -3.24 -13.09
CA ALA A 1 25.25 -2.19 -12.27
C ALA A 1 24.26 -1.14 -11.74
N GLY A 2 23.41 -0.53 -12.58
CA GLY A 2 22.52 0.57 -12.17
C GLY A 2 21.43 0.22 -11.13
N THR A 3 20.82 -0.98 -11.20
CA THR A 3 19.79 -1.40 -10.24
C THR A 3 20.35 -1.59 -8.83
N LEU A 4 21.54 -2.20 -8.71
CA LEU A 4 22.26 -2.32 -7.43
C LEU A 4 22.66 -0.96 -6.87
N ALA A 5 23.08 -0.02 -7.73
CA ALA A 5 23.41 1.35 -7.32
C ALA A 5 22.18 2.12 -6.78
N LEU A 6 21.01 1.97 -7.40
CA LEU A 6 19.77 2.59 -6.94
C LEU A 6 19.27 2.00 -5.61
N VAL A 7 19.39 0.68 -5.44
CA VAL A 7 19.07 0.01 -4.16
C VAL A 7 20.02 0.47 -3.05
N LEU A 8 21.32 0.57 -3.35
CA LEU A 8 22.32 1.12 -2.42
C LEU A 8 22.01 2.57 -2.03
N LEU A 9 21.69 3.43 -3.00
CA LEU A 9 21.33 4.82 -2.75
C LEU A 9 20.10 4.93 -1.83
N GLY A 10 19.05 4.15 -2.10
CA GLY A 10 17.84 4.11 -1.28
C GLY A 10 18.11 3.59 0.14
N ALA A 11 18.94 2.56 0.27
CA ALA A 11 19.35 2.01 1.56
C ALA A 11 20.19 3.01 2.37
N VAL A 12 21.11 3.72 1.72
CA VAL A 12 21.95 4.76 2.34
C VAL A 12 21.10 5.94 2.78
N ALA A 13 20.19 6.43 1.93
CA ALA A 13 19.30 7.54 2.28
C ALA A 13 18.38 7.18 3.47
N THR A 14 17.83 5.98 3.48
CA THR A 14 16.98 5.49 4.59
C THR A 14 17.80 5.30 5.87
N GLY A 15 19.01 4.77 5.74
CA GLY A 15 19.98 4.64 6.83
C GLY A 15 20.35 5.99 7.43
N ALA A 16 20.65 6.98 6.58
CA ALA A 16 20.99 8.34 6.99
C ALA A 16 19.83 9.05 7.70
N CYS A 17 18.60 8.96 7.18
CA CYS A 17 17.41 9.46 7.88
C CYS A 17 17.19 8.76 9.22
N GLY A 18 17.40 7.45 9.29
CA GLY A 18 17.34 6.68 10.52
C GLY A 18 18.40 7.12 11.53
N LEU A 19 19.64 7.35 11.09
CA LEU A 19 20.76 7.82 11.92
C LEU A 19 20.52 9.24 12.43
N ALA A 20 20.09 10.15 11.57
CA ALA A 20 19.72 11.51 11.95
C ALA A 20 18.60 11.52 13.00
N ALA A 21 17.56 10.70 12.80
CA ALA A 21 16.49 10.54 13.79
C ALA A 21 17.02 9.97 15.12
N ARG A 22 17.95 9.00 15.07
CA ARG A 22 18.58 8.42 16.26
C ARG A 22 19.45 9.42 17.02
N LEU A 23 20.16 10.30 16.32
CA LEU A 23 21.01 11.35 16.91
C LEU A 23 20.18 12.48 17.53
N LEU A 24 19.08 12.87 16.87
CA LEU A 24 18.19 13.94 17.32
C LEU A 24 17.33 13.54 18.54
N VAL A 25 16.95 12.27 18.66
CA VAL A 25 16.05 11.78 19.73
C VAL A 25 16.81 11.37 21.01
N GLY A 26 18.12 11.17 20.93
CA GLY A 26 18.99 10.91 22.08
C GLY A 26 18.85 9.49 22.70
N PRO A 27 19.83 9.04 23.50
CA PRO A 27 19.81 7.71 24.14
C PRO A 27 18.74 7.57 25.23
N ALA A 28 18.35 8.67 25.88
CA ALA A 28 17.50 8.67 27.07
C ALA A 28 16.06 8.16 26.84
N LEU A 29 15.59 8.10 25.60
CA LEU A 29 14.29 7.53 25.24
C LEU A 29 14.34 6.02 24.93
N ARG A 30 15.53 5.40 24.93
CA ARG A 30 15.74 4.00 24.50
C ARG A 30 15.65 2.96 25.61
N ASP A 31 15.99 3.32 26.84
CA ASP A 31 16.26 2.29 27.86
C ASP A 31 15.02 1.78 28.58
N GLY A 32 13.80 2.21 28.18
CA GLY A 32 12.56 1.75 28.83
C GLY A 32 12.53 2.01 30.34
N ALA A 33 13.42 2.87 30.85
CA ALA A 33 13.65 3.10 32.28
C ALA A 33 12.52 3.87 32.97
N LEU A 34 11.50 4.27 32.21
CA LEU A 34 10.24 4.74 32.74
C LEU A 34 9.20 3.65 32.49
N PRO A 35 8.56 3.09 33.55
CA PRO A 35 7.38 2.27 33.39
C PRO A 35 6.39 3.03 32.51
N THR A 36 6.17 2.55 31.29
CA THR A 36 5.25 3.24 30.38
C THR A 36 3.82 2.95 30.84
N LEU A 37 3.31 3.83 31.70
CA LEU A 37 1.87 3.98 31.97
C LEU A 37 1.07 4.40 30.72
N HIS A 38 1.76 4.71 29.61
CA HIS A 38 1.17 5.19 28.37
C HIS A 38 1.07 4.05 27.34
N GLY A 39 -0.17 3.72 26.96
CA GLY A 39 -0.48 2.78 25.87
C GLY A 39 0.17 3.17 24.53
N PRO A 40 0.10 2.28 23.51
CA PRO A 40 0.85 2.42 22.26
C PRO A 40 0.72 3.83 21.69
N ALA A 41 1.87 4.49 21.50
CA ALA A 41 1.94 5.87 21.03
C ALA A 41 1.00 6.04 19.82
N ARG A 42 0.04 6.96 19.93
CA ARG A 42 -0.90 7.26 18.85
C ARG A 42 -0.09 7.53 17.58
N SER A 43 -0.29 6.68 16.56
CA SER A 43 0.23 6.90 15.20
C SER A 43 0.05 8.37 14.83
N ARG A 44 1.19 9.05 14.61
CA ARG A 44 1.26 10.47 14.27
C ARG A 44 0.34 10.70 13.07
N ARG A 45 -0.58 11.66 13.17
CA ARG A 45 -1.48 12.05 12.06
C ARG A 45 -0.62 12.29 10.82
N SER A 46 -0.66 11.39 9.85
CA SER A 46 0.12 11.52 8.62
C SER A 46 -0.76 12.17 7.57
N VAL A 47 -0.41 13.41 7.18
CA VAL A 47 -1.00 14.10 6.02
C VAL A 47 -0.45 13.55 4.69
N GLN A 48 0.61 12.74 4.75
CA GLN A 48 1.31 12.18 3.61
C GLN A 48 0.41 11.46 2.59
N PRO A 49 -0.53 10.56 2.95
CA PRO A 49 -1.38 9.92 1.94
C PRO A 49 -2.25 10.92 1.18
N PHE A 50 -2.69 12.01 1.82
CA PHE A 50 -3.43 13.06 1.14
C PHE A 50 -2.55 13.86 0.18
N VAL A 51 -1.28 14.12 0.55
CA VAL A 51 -0.32 14.81 -0.32
C VAL A 51 -0.02 13.96 -1.56
N HIS A 52 0.40 12.70 -1.40
CA HIS A 52 0.69 11.83 -2.54
C HIS A 52 -0.55 11.61 -3.42
N GLY A 53 -1.72 11.46 -2.80
CA GLY A 53 -2.99 11.32 -3.51
C GLY A 53 -3.38 12.60 -4.27
N ALA A 54 -3.16 13.77 -3.69
CA ALA A 54 -3.42 15.05 -4.35
C ALA A 54 -2.46 15.29 -5.52
N VAL A 55 -1.17 14.95 -5.38
CA VAL A 55 -0.21 15.03 -6.48
C VAL A 55 -0.60 14.10 -7.62
N LEU A 56 -0.94 12.84 -7.33
CA LEU A 56 -1.38 11.88 -8.34
C LEU A 56 -2.67 12.36 -9.03
N ALA A 57 -3.63 12.85 -8.27
CA ALA A 57 -4.87 13.42 -8.80
C ALA A 57 -4.63 14.65 -9.67
N ALA A 58 -3.69 15.53 -9.29
CA ALA A 58 -3.32 16.69 -10.09
C ALA A 58 -2.71 16.28 -11.43
N VAL A 59 -1.79 15.30 -11.45
CA VAL A 59 -1.21 14.77 -12.70
C VAL A 59 -2.31 14.27 -13.64
N VAL A 60 -3.25 13.48 -13.11
CA VAL A 60 -4.39 12.99 -13.91
C VAL A 60 -5.29 14.14 -14.37
N ALA A 61 -5.67 15.05 -13.47
CA ALA A 61 -6.59 16.14 -13.78
C ALA A 61 -6.04 17.14 -14.80
N PHE A 62 -4.75 17.46 -14.74
CA PHE A 62 -4.11 18.33 -15.72
C PHE A 62 -3.90 17.62 -17.06
N GLY A 63 -3.63 16.31 -17.08
CA GLY A 63 -3.44 15.58 -18.35
C GLY A 63 -4.74 15.20 -19.06
N LEU A 64 -5.87 15.05 -18.34
CA LEU A 64 -7.14 14.58 -18.91
C LEU A 64 -7.72 15.44 -20.05
N PRO A 65 -7.63 16.79 -20.02
CA PRO A 65 -8.15 17.64 -21.09
C PRO A 65 -7.30 17.62 -22.38
N ARG A 66 -6.10 17.04 -22.34
CA ARG A 66 -5.16 16.98 -23.47
C ARG A 66 -5.36 15.68 -24.24
N ASP A 67 -5.26 15.71 -25.57
CA ASP A 67 -5.37 14.51 -26.41
C ASP A 67 -4.08 13.65 -26.29
N PRO A 68 -4.17 12.40 -25.79
CA PRO A 68 -3.00 11.52 -25.65
C PRO A 68 -2.50 10.97 -27.00
N LEU A 69 -3.30 11.04 -28.07
CA LEU A 69 -2.98 10.48 -29.39
C LEU A 69 -2.62 11.54 -30.43
N ALA A 70 -2.76 12.84 -30.10
CA ALA A 70 -2.40 13.93 -31.00
C ALA A 70 -0.89 13.89 -31.35
N LEU A 71 -0.61 13.62 -32.62
CA LEU A 71 0.75 13.51 -33.16
C LEU A 71 1.23 14.87 -33.67
N ASN A 72 2.41 15.30 -33.23
CA ASN A 72 3.09 16.47 -33.78
C ASN A 72 4.57 16.18 -34.06
N THR A 73 4.88 15.72 -35.27
CA THR A 73 6.24 15.34 -35.67
C THR A 73 7.26 16.48 -35.59
N GLY A 74 6.81 17.74 -35.61
CA GLY A 74 7.67 18.92 -35.41
C GLY A 74 8.13 19.12 -33.96
N GLU A 75 7.44 18.51 -33.02
CA GLU A 75 7.67 18.65 -31.57
C GLU A 75 8.16 17.34 -30.95
N ARG A 76 8.92 16.52 -31.70
CA ARG A 76 9.46 15.25 -31.19
C ARG A 76 10.53 15.46 -30.13
N LEU A 77 10.45 14.69 -29.05
CA LEU A 77 11.46 14.68 -27.97
C LEU A 77 11.77 16.09 -27.43
N GLN A 78 10.75 16.95 -27.35
CA GLN A 78 10.89 18.26 -26.71
C GLN A 78 10.98 18.10 -25.20
N ALA A 79 11.86 18.88 -24.59
CA ALA A 79 12.01 18.97 -23.16
C ALA A 79 10.74 19.55 -22.49
N PRO A 80 10.55 19.33 -21.18
CA PRO A 80 9.46 19.92 -20.43
C PRO A 80 9.33 21.43 -20.65
N SER A 81 8.13 21.88 -21.00
CA SER A 81 7.80 23.28 -21.28
C SER A 81 6.40 23.61 -20.71
N PRO A 82 6.01 24.90 -20.62
CA PRO A 82 4.66 25.26 -20.20
C PRO A 82 3.55 24.67 -21.09
N ALA A 83 3.83 24.47 -22.37
CA ALA A 83 2.92 23.81 -23.31
C ALA A 83 2.84 22.30 -23.03
N HIS A 84 4.00 21.67 -22.81
CA HIS A 84 4.14 20.23 -22.51
C HIS A 84 4.84 20.02 -21.16
N PRO A 85 4.11 20.00 -20.03
CA PRO A 85 4.72 20.00 -18.69
C PRO A 85 5.68 18.83 -18.42
N PHE A 86 5.48 17.69 -19.08
CA PHE A 86 6.36 16.52 -19.00
C PHE A 86 7.17 16.29 -20.30
N GLY A 87 7.14 17.25 -21.22
CA GLY A 87 7.73 17.13 -22.55
C GLY A 87 6.90 16.26 -23.49
N THR A 88 7.49 15.91 -24.62
CA THR A 88 6.87 15.09 -25.66
C THR A 88 7.66 13.82 -25.94
N ASP A 89 6.97 12.82 -26.50
CA ASP A 89 7.58 11.53 -26.86
C ASP A 89 8.23 11.53 -28.27
N ALA A 90 8.71 10.37 -28.70
CA ALA A 90 9.35 10.18 -30.00
C ALA A 90 8.44 10.43 -31.21
N LEU A 91 7.13 10.51 -31.01
CA LEU A 91 6.14 10.86 -32.03
C LEU A 91 5.59 12.28 -31.85
N GLY A 92 6.09 13.02 -30.85
CA GLY A 92 5.65 14.37 -30.53
C GLY A 92 4.31 14.44 -29.80
N ARG A 93 3.88 13.34 -29.16
CA ARG A 93 2.67 13.33 -28.32
C ARG A 93 2.99 13.88 -26.94
N ASP A 94 2.02 14.57 -26.32
CA ASP A 94 2.15 15.12 -24.98
C ASP A 94 2.24 14.00 -23.92
N LEU A 95 3.36 13.94 -23.20
CA LEU A 95 3.62 12.88 -22.22
C LEU A 95 2.70 12.95 -20.99
N LEU A 96 2.30 14.16 -20.56
CA LEU A 96 1.36 14.34 -19.46
C LEU A 96 -0.02 13.81 -19.84
N ALA A 97 -0.47 14.09 -21.07
CA ALA A 97 -1.72 13.55 -21.60
C ALA A 97 -1.72 12.02 -21.60
N ARG A 98 -0.64 11.41 -22.11
CA ARG A 98 -0.48 9.95 -22.14
C ARG A 98 -0.46 9.36 -20.73
N ILE A 99 0.31 9.91 -19.81
CA ILE A 99 0.37 9.42 -18.42
C ILE A 99 -0.99 9.49 -17.72
N ALA A 100 -1.73 10.58 -17.91
CA ALA A 100 -3.05 10.75 -17.30
C ALA A 100 -4.09 9.76 -17.83
N HIS A 101 -4.12 9.52 -19.15
CA HIS A 101 -5.01 8.54 -19.74
C HIS A 101 -4.60 7.10 -19.39
N GLY A 102 -3.30 6.82 -19.35
CA GLY A 102 -2.73 5.55 -18.90
C GLY A 102 -3.05 5.21 -17.45
N ALA A 103 -3.35 6.21 -16.62
CA ALA A 103 -3.79 5.96 -15.25
C ALA A 103 -5.07 5.11 -15.21
N PHE A 104 -6.00 5.29 -16.14
CA PHE A 104 -7.21 4.46 -16.16
C PHE A 104 -6.89 3.01 -16.52
N ASP A 105 -5.95 2.78 -17.44
CA ASP A 105 -5.59 1.42 -17.86
C ASP A 105 -4.75 0.70 -16.79
N THR A 106 -3.80 1.38 -16.16
CA THR A 106 -2.88 0.74 -15.21
C THR A 106 -3.39 0.82 -13.75
N LEU A 107 -3.82 2.00 -13.27
CA LEU A 107 -4.21 2.19 -11.86
C LEU A 107 -5.57 1.55 -11.55
N LEU A 108 -6.59 1.78 -12.40
CA LEU A 108 -7.92 1.24 -12.15
C LEU A 108 -7.90 -0.29 -12.20
N LEU A 109 -7.16 -0.85 -13.16
CA LEU A 109 -6.97 -2.28 -13.30
C LEU A 109 -6.24 -2.86 -12.10
N ALA A 110 -5.12 -2.27 -11.66
CA ALA A 110 -4.42 -2.72 -10.46
C ALA A 110 -5.29 -2.64 -9.20
N LEU A 111 -6.13 -1.60 -9.08
CA LEU A 111 -7.09 -1.47 -7.98
C LEU A 111 -8.18 -2.55 -8.04
N ALA A 112 -8.73 -2.83 -9.22
CA ALA A 112 -9.73 -3.88 -9.41
C ALA A 112 -9.16 -5.27 -9.06
N ILE A 113 -7.95 -5.57 -9.53
CA ILE A 113 -7.23 -6.81 -9.18
C ILE A 113 -7.00 -6.90 -7.68
N SER A 114 -6.54 -5.81 -7.04
CA SER A 114 -6.31 -5.79 -5.59
C SER A 114 -7.60 -5.99 -4.79
N ALA A 115 -8.70 -5.38 -5.23
CA ALA A 115 -10.02 -5.57 -4.62
C ALA A 115 -10.53 -7.02 -4.77
N ALA A 116 -10.42 -7.60 -5.96
CA ALA A 116 -10.78 -8.99 -6.21
C ALA A 116 -9.92 -9.95 -5.37
N ALA A 117 -8.60 -9.71 -5.31
CA ALA A 117 -7.67 -10.49 -4.50
C ALA A 117 -7.95 -10.37 -3.00
N LEU A 118 -8.36 -9.19 -2.52
CA LEU A 118 -8.79 -8.98 -1.15
C LEU A 118 -10.06 -9.77 -0.83
N CYS A 119 -11.07 -9.69 -1.69
CA CYS A 119 -12.32 -10.44 -1.50
C CYS A 119 -12.05 -11.95 -1.49
N ALA A 120 -11.36 -12.47 -2.52
CA ALA A 120 -11.00 -13.88 -2.61
C ALA A 120 -10.11 -14.31 -1.44
N GLY A 121 -9.12 -13.50 -1.08
CA GLY A 121 -8.21 -13.75 0.03
C GLY A 121 -8.93 -13.86 1.37
N VAL A 122 -9.86 -12.95 1.66
CA VAL A 122 -10.67 -13.02 2.88
C VAL A 122 -11.57 -14.26 2.86
N LEU A 123 -12.29 -14.51 1.77
CA LEU A 123 -13.21 -15.65 1.67
C LEU A 123 -12.49 -17.00 1.82
N LEU A 124 -11.38 -17.18 1.10
CA LEU A 124 -10.59 -18.42 1.14
C LEU A 124 -9.84 -18.56 2.46
N GLY A 125 -9.30 -17.48 3.02
CA GLY A 125 -8.61 -17.50 4.31
C GLY A 125 -9.51 -17.79 5.52
N LEU A 126 -10.82 -17.58 5.40
CA LEU A 126 -11.81 -18.04 6.39
C LEU A 126 -12.02 -19.56 6.37
N LEU A 127 -11.56 -20.24 5.30
CA LEU A 127 -11.68 -21.67 5.05
C LEU A 127 -10.29 -22.35 4.94
N PRO A 128 -9.42 -22.24 5.97
CA PRO A 128 -8.01 -22.63 5.86
C PRO A 128 -7.78 -24.10 5.54
N ARG A 129 -8.72 -24.99 5.89
CA ARG A 129 -8.65 -26.43 5.57
C ARG A 129 -8.74 -26.70 4.07
N LEU A 130 -9.45 -25.86 3.33
CA LEU A 130 -9.59 -25.96 1.87
C LEU A 130 -8.49 -25.18 1.16
N SER A 131 -8.19 -23.97 1.64
CA SER A 131 -7.28 -23.05 0.93
C SER A 131 -5.80 -23.31 1.21
N GLY A 132 -5.43 -23.90 2.35
CA GLY A 132 -4.03 -24.04 2.79
C GLY A 132 -3.10 -24.62 1.71
N PRO A 133 -3.35 -25.84 1.20
CA PRO A 133 -2.51 -26.45 0.18
C PRO A 133 -2.41 -25.64 -1.12
N LEU A 134 -3.52 -25.01 -1.53
CA LEU A 134 -3.57 -24.16 -2.71
C LEU A 134 -2.74 -22.88 -2.52
N VAL A 135 -2.83 -22.26 -1.34
CA VAL A 135 -2.06 -21.07 -0.98
C VAL A 135 -0.56 -21.38 -1.02
N ASP A 136 -0.14 -22.51 -0.45
CA ASP A 136 1.28 -22.90 -0.45
C ASP A 136 1.80 -23.15 -1.87
N THR A 137 0.99 -23.82 -2.70
CA THR A 137 1.32 -24.08 -4.11
C THR A 137 1.42 -22.79 -4.93
N VAL A 138 0.45 -21.89 -4.79
CA VAL A 138 0.40 -20.63 -5.54
C VAL A 138 1.51 -19.68 -5.09
N ASN A 139 1.84 -19.65 -3.80
CA ASN A 139 2.94 -18.82 -3.28
C ASN A 139 4.33 -19.39 -3.57
N ALA A 140 4.45 -20.66 -3.96
CA ALA A 140 5.74 -21.25 -4.33
C ALA A 140 6.35 -20.62 -5.59
N VAL A 141 5.50 -20.09 -6.48
CA VAL A 141 5.92 -19.42 -7.71
C VAL A 141 5.80 -17.91 -7.55
N PRO A 142 6.85 -17.13 -7.86
CA PRO A 142 6.75 -15.67 -7.88
C PRO A 142 5.61 -15.19 -8.80
N ALA A 143 4.71 -14.35 -8.27
CA ALA A 143 3.49 -13.95 -8.98
C ALA A 143 3.76 -13.30 -10.35
N ALA A 144 4.85 -12.55 -10.49
CA ALA A 144 5.26 -11.96 -11.76
C ALA A 144 5.65 -13.03 -12.80
N LEU A 145 6.33 -14.11 -12.38
CA LEU A 145 6.70 -15.21 -13.27
C LEU A 145 5.48 -16.02 -13.68
N ALA A 146 4.58 -16.32 -12.74
CA ALA A 146 3.33 -17.00 -13.05
C ALA A 146 2.48 -16.20 -14.05
N ALA A 147 2.35 -14.89 -13.83
CA ALA A 147 1.61 -14.02 -14.73
C ALA A 147 2.26 -13.93 -16.12
N LEU A 148 3.60 -13.86 -16.19
CA LEU A 148 4.36 -13.87 -17.44
C LEU A 148 4.10 -15.15 -18.24
N LEU A 149 4.24 -16.32 -17.61
CA LEU A 149 4.05 -17.61 -18.28
C LEU A 149 2.62 -17.79 -18.80
N VAL A 150 1.62 -17.47 -17.98
CA VAL A 150 0.21 -17.56 -18.39
C VAL A 150 -0.08 -16.62 -19.55
N THR A 151 0.41 -15.38 -19.50
CA THR A 151 0.17 -14.41 -20.57
C THR A 151 0.90 -14.78 -21.86
N ALA A 152 2.12 -15.30 -21.76
CA ALA A 152 2.88 -15.76 -22.92
C ALA A 152 2.20 -16.90 -23.68
N VAL A 153 1.50 -17.80 -22.97
CA VAL A 153 0.76 -18.92 -23.58
C VAL A 153 -0.62 -18.51 -24.06
N ALA A 154 -1.36 -17.71 -23.28
CA ALA A 154 -2.73 -17.33 -23.57
C ALA A 154 -2.86 -16.18 -24.60
N GLY A 155 -1.77 -15.48 -24.90
CA GLY A 155 -1.72 -14.39 -25.86
C GLY A 155 -1.70 -13.01 -25.21
N SER A 156 -1.18 -12.02 -25.95
CA SER A 156 -1.08 -10.63 -25.49
C SER A 156 -2.42 -9.90 -25.56
N GLY A 157 -2.57 -8.86 -24.75
CA GLY A 157 -3.76 -8.01 -24.70
C GLY A 157 -3.90 -7.28 -23.37
N THR A 158 -4.94 -6.49 -23.22
CA THR A 158 -5.22 -5.77 -21.95
C THR A 158 -5.73 -6.71 -20.86
N THR A 159 -6.55 -7.70 -21.22
CA THR A 159 -7.28 -8.56 -20.28
C THR A 159 -6.46 -9.76 -19.80
N THR A 160 -5.63 -10.35 -20.66
CA THR A 160 -4.89 -11.58 -20.35
C THR A 160 -3.91 -11.40 -19.17
N PRO A 161 -3.04 -10.38 -19.15
CA PRO A 161 -2.18 -10.11 -17.99
C PRO A 161 -2.98 -9.87 -16.72
N ALA A 162 -4.11 -9.16 -16.83
CA ALA A 162 -4.94 -8.83 -15.68
C ALA A 162 -5.53 -10.08 -15.03
N LEU A 163 -6.07 -11.00 -15.83
CA LEU A 163 -6.60 -12.27 -15.37
C LEU A 163 -5.50 -13.14 -14.75
N ALA A 164 -4.34 -13.22 -15.39
CA ALA A 164 -3.20 -13.97 -14.91
C ALA A 164 -2.72 -13.49 -13.53
N VAL A 165 -2.57 -12.16 -13.35
CA VAL A 165 -2.19 -11.57 -12.06
C VAL A 165 -3.30 -11.78 -11.01
N THR A 166 -4.58 -11.65 -11.38
CA THR A 166 -5.72 -11.88 -10.47
C THR A 166 -5.75 -13.30 -9.94
N ALA A 167 -5.47 -14.29 -10.79
CA ALA A 167 -5.50 -15.71 -10.45
C ALA A 167 -4.49 -16.09 -9.35
N VAL A 168 -3.45 -15.30 -9.16
CA VAL A 168 -2.37 -15.57 -8.19
C VAL A 168 -2.38 -14.58 -7.02
N ALA A 169 -2.91 -13.37 -7.22
CA ALA A 169 -2.79 -12.28 -6.25
C ALA A 169 -3.54 -12.53 -4.92
N TRP A 170 -4.51 -13.44 -4.85
CA TRP A 170 -5.28 -13.69 -3.64
C TRP A 170 -4.53 -14.52 -2.59
N ALA A 171 -3.56 -15.36 -2.99
CA ALA A 171 -2.96 -16.37 -2.11
C ALA A 171 -2.25 -15.78 -0.87
N PRO A 172 -1.42 -14.72 -0.97
CA PRO A 172 -0.82 -14.10 0.21
C PRO A 172 -1.85 -13.49 1.18
N LEU A 173 -2.97 -12.99 0.65
CA LEU A 173 -4.04 -12.40 1.46
C LEU A 173 -4.86 -13.49 2.17
N ALA A 174 -5.06 -14.65 1.53
CA ALA A 174 -5.66 -15.82 2.17
C ALA A 174 -4.78 -16.38 3.29
N ALA A 175 -3.47 -16.51 3.05
CA ALA A 175 -2.50 -16.90 4.08
C ALA A 175 -2.60 -15.98 5.31
N HIS A 176 -2.52 -14.66 5.08
CA HIS A 176 -2.58 -13.66 6.15
C HIS A 176 -3.92 -13.70 6.91
N THR A 177 -5.04 -13.81 6.19
CA THR A 177 -6.38 -13.94 6.78
C THR A 177 -6.46 -15.17 7.68
N SER A 178 -5.95 -16.31 7.22
CA SER A 178 -5.98 -17.57 7.99
C SER A 178 -5.13 -17.51 9.25
N ALA A 179 -3.95 -16.89 9.19
CA ALA A 179 -3.07 -16.68 10.32
C ALA A 179 -3.71 -15.77 11.39
N LEU A 180 -4.29 -14.64 10.98
CA LEU A 180 -5.01 -13.74 11.88
C LEU A 180 -6.24 -14.40 12.49
N LEU A 181 -6.96 -15.21 11.71
CA LEU A 181 -8.10 -15.96 12.19
C LEU A 181 -7.70 -17.00 13.25
N ALA A 182 -6.57 -17.69 13.05
CA ALA A 182 -6.03 -18.64 14.02
C ALA A 182 -5.60 -17.93 15.31
N GLN A 183 -4.90 -16.80 15.19
CA GLN A 183 -4.49 -15.96 16.30
C GLN A 183 -5.70 -15.45 17.11
N GLU A 184 -6.71 -14.88 16.43
CA GLU A 184 -7.91 -14.36 17.09
C GLU A 184 -8.70 -15.49 17.75
N ARG A 185 -8.76 -16.69 17.16
CA ARG A 185 -9.43 -17.86 17.76
C ARG A 185 -8.79 -18.35 19.05
N ALA A 186 -7.50 -18.07 19.26
CA ALA A 186 -6.76 -18.48 20.45
C ALA A 186 -6.93 -17.51 21.64
N THR A 187 -7.65 -16.39 21.48
CA THR A 187 -7.82 -15.41 22.56
C THR A 187 -8.86 -15.86 23.60
N LEU A 188 -8.59 -15.55 24.87
CA LEU A 188 -9.46 -15.93 26.00
C LEU A 188 -10.85 -15.30 25.92
N HIS A 189 -10.97 -14.08 25.38
CA HIS A 189 -12.26 -13.40 25.28
C HIS A 189 -13.25 -14.15 24.36
N LEU A 190 -12.77 -14.81 23.30
CA LEU A 190 -13.64 -15.62 22.45
C LEU A 190 -14.10 -16.89 23.15
N THR A 191 -13.24 -17.50 23.94
CA THR A 191 -13.59 -18.68 24.75
C THR A 191 -14.65 -18.32 25.79
N ALA A 192 -14.50 -17.18 26.48
CA ALA A 192 -15.52 -16.66 27.41
C ALA A 192 -16.83 -16.29 26.69
N THR A 193 -16.77 -15.69 25.51
CA THR A 193 -17.98 -15.34 24.75
C THR A 193 -18.71 -16.59 24.25
N ARG A 194 -17.98 -17.66 23.92
CA ARG A 194 -18.56 -18.98 23.59
C ARG A 194 -19.22 -19.64 24.78
N SER A 195 -18.64 -19.57 25.99
CA SER A 195 -19.25 -20.14 27.20
C SER A 195 -20.54 -19.42 27.60
N LEU A 196 -20.71 -18.16 27.19
CA LEU A 196 -21.96 -17.40 27.31
C LEU A 196 -23.01 -17.74 26.23
N GLY A 197 -22.79 -18.75 25.39
CA GLY A 197 -23.76 -19.25 24.41
C GLY A 197 -23.76 -18.55 23.05
N ALA A 198 -22.73 -17.76 22.72
CA ALA A 198 -22.66 -17.07 21.44
C ALA A 198 -22.55 -18.03 20.24
N SER A 199 -23.41 -17.84 19.24
CA SER A 199 -23.40 -18.66 18.01
C SER A 199 -22.17 -18.40 17.13
N ARG A 200 -21.79 -19.39 16.31
CA ARG A 200 -20.66 -19.27 15.35
C ARG A 200 -20.78 -18.06 14.42
N ARG A 201 -22.01 -17.76 13.95
CA ARG A 201 -22.29 -16.61 13.07
C ARG A 201 -22.11 -15.29 13.81
N HIS A 202 -22.53 -15.22 15.07
CA HIS A 202 -22.33 -14.05 15.92
C HIS A 202 -20.84 -13.77 16.14
N LEU A 203 -20.08 -14.81 16.53
CA LEU A 203 -18.63 -14.71 16.74
C LEU A 203 -17.90 -14.26 15.46
N LEU A 204 -18.27 -14.83 14.31
CA LEU A 204 -17.67 -14.48 13.03
C LEU A 204 -17.90 -13.01 12.68
N ARG A 205 -19.14 -12.53 12.72
CA ARG A 205 -19.49 -11.17 12.27
C ARG A 205 -19.09 -10.08 13.26
N ARG A 206 -19.13 -10.37 14.57
CA ARG A 206 -18.93 -9.35 15.61
C ARG A 206 -17.53 -9.30 16.18
N HIS A 207 -16.78 -10.40 16.12
CA HIS A 207 -15.43 -10.48 16.68
C HIS A 207 -14.38 -10.78 15.61
N LEU A 208 -14.52 -11.88 14.86
CA LEU A 208 -13.48 -12.33 13.93
C LEU A 208 -13.32 -11.40 12.72
N LEU A 209 -14.40 -11.12 11.98
CA LEU A 209 -14.33 -10.26 10.78
C LEU A 209 -13.84 -8.85 11.10
N PRO A 210 -14.36 -8.15 12.14
CA PRO A 210 -13.86 -6.83 12.51
C PRO A 210 -12.39 -6.81 12.95
N ALA A 211 -11.87 -7.91 13.50
CA ALA A 211 -10.47 -8.03 13.88
C ALA A 211 -9.56 -8.29 12.65
N VAL A 212 -10.00 -9.12 11.71
CA VAL A 212 -9.18 -9.55 10.55
C VAL A 212 -9.23 -8.57 9.37
N LEU A 213 -10.36 -7.90 9.12
CA LEU A 213 -10.50 -7.03 7.94
C LEU A 213 -9.52 -5.83 7.92
N PRO A 214 -9.32 -5.06 9.01
CA PRO A 214 -8.39 -3.92 9.00
C PRO A 214 -6.93 -4.27 8.64
N PRO A 215 -6.29 -5.31 9.22
CA PRO A 215 -4.92 -5.67 8.82
C PRO A 215 -4.84 -6.27 7.41
N VAL A 216 -5.84 -7.05 6.97
CA VAL A 216 -5.82 -7.65 5.61
C VAL A 216 -6.04 -6.59 4.53
N THR A 217 -6.92 -5.60 4.77
CA THR A 217 -7.11 -4.46 3.86
C THR A 217 -5.83 -3.62 3.72
N ARG A 218 -5.09 -3.39 4.81
CA ARG A 218 -3.77 -2.74 4.75
C ARG A 218 -2.76 -3.57 3.95
N HIS A 219 -2.76 -4.88 4.13
CA HIS A 219 -1.91 -5.77 3.34
C HIS A 219 -2.27 -5.68 1.83
N ALA A 220 -3.56 -5.67 1.47
CA ALA A 220 -3.99 -5.51 0.08
C ALA A 220 -3.56 -4.15 -0.52
N LEU A 221 -3.68 -3.06 0.25
CA LEU A 221 -3.19 -1.74 -0.14
C LEU A 221 -1.68 -1.75 -0.42
N LEU A 222 -0.88 -2.35 0.46
CA LEU A 222 0.58 -2.46 0.28
C LEU A 222 0.98 -3.29 -0.94
N ARG A 223 0.10 -4.17 -1.42
CA ARG A 223 0.35 -5.00 -2.61
C ARG A 223 -0.03 -4.32 -3.92
N LEU A 224 -0.85 -3.26 -3.86
CA LEU A 224 -1.30 -2.53 -5.05
C LEU A 224 -0.13 -2.05 -5.95
N PRO A 225 0.95 -1.45 -5.42
CA PRO A 225 2.09 -1.04 -6.25
C PRO A 225 2.80 -2.22 -6.92
N GLY A 226 2.89 -3.36 -6.24
CA GLY A 226 3.48 -4.57 -6.81
C GLY A 226 2.64 -5.14 -7.95
N ILE A 227 1.31 -5.07 -7.83
CA ILE A 227 0.37 -5.46 -8.90
C ILE A 227 0.54 -4.52 -10.10
N ALA A 228 0.53 -3.20 -9.87
CA ALA A 228 0.72 -2.20 -10.92
C ALA A 228 2.07 -2.37 -11.63
N LEU A 229 3.16 -2.60 -10.87
CA LEU A 229 4.48 -2.84 -11.43
C LEU A 229 4.54 -4.15 -12.24
N THR A 230 3.83 -5.19 -11.80
CA THR A 230 3.73 -6.46 -12.56
C THR A 230 3.01 -6.24 -13.89
N LEU A 231 1.88 -5.52 -13.89
CA LEU A 231 1.16 -5.17 -15.12
C LEU A 231 2.03 -4.33 -16.06
N ALA A 232 2.66 -3.28 -15.54
CA ALA A 232 3.57 -2.43 -16.31
C ALA A 232 4.77 -3.21 -16.86
N SER A 233 5.30 -4.19 -16.11
CA SER A 233 6.38 -5.06 -16.60
C SER A 233 5.91 -5.94 -17.76
N LEU A 234 4.70 -6.48 -17.70
CA LEU A 234 4.12 -7.29 -18.78
C LEU A 234 3.81 -6.42 -20.01
N GLY A 235 3.27 -5.21 -19.80
CA GLY A 235 3.07 -4.21 -20.85
C GLY A 235 4.38 -3.81 -21.52
N PHE A 236 5.43 -3.58 -20.73
CA PHE A 236 6.78 -3.29 -21.21
C PHE A 236 7.36 -4.42 -22.07
N LEU A 237 7.07 -5.67 -21.73
CA LEU A 237 7.46 -6.86 -22.51
C LEU A 237 6.58 -7.10 -23.75
N GLY A 238 5.63 -6.21 -24.05
CA GLY A 238 4.71 -6.34 -25.19
C GLY A 238 3.57 -7.34 -24.97
N LEU A 239 3.37 -7.81 -23.74
CA LEU A 239 2.32 -8.77 -23.39
C LEU A 239 1.02 -8.09 -22.90
N GLY A 240 1.08 -6.79 -22.65
CA GLY A 240 -0.05 -5.98 -22.20
C GLY A 240 -0.84 -5.30 -23.31
N ALA A 241 -1.40 -4.14 -22.96
CA ALA A 241 -2.11 -3.25 -23.88
C ALA A 241 -1.17 -2.82 -25.02
N GLN A 242 -1.63 -2.92 -26.26
CA GLN A 242 -0.81 -2.59 -27.42
C GLN A 242 -0.92 -1.10 -27.78
N PRO A 243 0.12 -0.48 -28.37
CA PRO A 243 0.02 0.84 -28.96
C PRO A 243 -1.18 0.91 -29.94
N PRO A 244 -1.97 1.99 -29.96
CA PRO A 244 -1.68 3.32 -29.41
C PRO A 244 -2.08 3.53 -27.93
N SER A 245 -2.45 2.47 -27.19
CA SER A 245 -2.89 2.61 -25.80
C SER A 245 -1.82 3.31 -24.93
N PRO A 246 -2.20 4.22 -24.03
CA PRO A 246 -1.27 4.95 -23.18
C PRO A 246 -0.93 4.19 -21.87
N GLU A 247 -1.01 2.86 -21.84
CA GLU A 247 -0.67 2.04 -20.68
C GLU A 247 0.77 2.30 -20.22
N TRP A 248 1.00 2.47 -18.92
CA TRP A 248 2.29 2.94 -18.41
C TRP A 248 3.46 2.02 -18.77
N GLY A 249 3.27 0.70 -18.80
CA GLY A 249 4.28 -0.26 -19.28
C GLY A 249 4.66 -0.06 -20.75
N ALA A 250 3.66 0.06 -21.62
CA ALA A 250 3.85 0.38 -23.03
C ALA A 250 4.55 1.74 -23.25
N LEU A 251 4.20 2.76 -22.45
CA LEU A 251 4.88 4.07 -22.47
C LEU A 251 6.38 3.95 -22.19
N LEU A 252 6.76 3.14 -21.20
CA LEU A 252 8.19 2.91 -20.90
C LEU A 252 8.89 2.19 -22.07
N ALA A 253 8.25 1.19 -22.68
CA ALA A 253 8.85 0.42 -23.78
C ALA A 253 9.07 1.29 -25.02
N GLU A 254 8.09 2.10 -25.40
CA GLU A 254 8.19 3.00 -26.55
C GLU A 254 9.32 4.03 -26.39
N ASN A 255 9.58 4.48 -25.16
CA ASN A 255 10.54 5.56 -24.89
C ASN A 255 11.93 5.05 -24.46
N GLN A 256 12.10 3.76 -24.17
CA GLN A 256 13.37 3.16 -23.77
C GLN A 256 14.53 3.46 -24.74
N PRO A 257 14.37 3.40 -26.09
CA PRO A 257 15.45 3.71 -27.03
C PRO A 257 15.93 5.16 -26.99
N TYR A 258 15.10 6.07 -26.44
CA TYR A 258 15.36 7.50 -26.40
C TYR A 258 15.83 7.99 -25.03
N ALA A 259 16.02 7.09 -24.06
CA ALA A 259 16.34 7.44 -22.68
C ALA A 259 17.60 8.31 -22.53
N GLU A 260 18.60 8.12 -23.38
CA GLU A 260 19.82 8.95 -23.37
C GLU A 260 19.58 10.37 -23.90
N ARG A 261 18.67 10.53 -24.87
CA ARG A 261 18.40 11.81 -25.52
C ARG A 261 17.31 12.61 -24.81
N ALA A 262 16.28 11.93 -24.31
CA ALA A 262 15.10 12.51 -23.70
C ALA A 262 14.72 11.74 -22.42
N PRO A 263 15.53 11.84 -21.34
CA PRO A 263 15.36 11.02 -20.15
C PRO A 263 14.01 11.22 -19.43
N TRP A 264 13.39 12.39 -19.55
CA TRP A 264 12.06 12.68 -18.98
C TRP A 264 10.97 11.72 -19.48
N THR A 265 11.09 11.22 -20.71
CA THR A 265 10.10 10.32 -21.33
C THR A 265 9.97 8.97 -20.61
N VAL A 266 11.06 8.50 -19.99
CA VAL A 266 11.08 7.28 -19.16
C VAL A 266 10.90 7.62 -17.68
N LEU A 267 11.51 8.71 -17.21
CA LEU A 267 11.47 9.10 -15.80
C LEU A 267 10.07 9.50 -15.34
N ALA A 268 9.27 10.18 -16.17
CA ALA A 268 7.94 10.63 -15.76
C ALA A 268 6.95 9.48 -15.49
N PRO A 269 6.75 8.49 -16.38
CA PRO A 269 5.86 7.37 -16.06
C PRO A 269 6.43 6.50 -14.92
N ALA A 270 7.75 6.35 -14.80
CA ALA A 270 8.38 5.69 -13.66
C ALA A 270 8.14 6.43 -12.34
N ALA A 271 8.19 7.77 -12.34
CA ALA A 271 7.91 8.59 -11.17
C ALA A 271 6.44 8.47 -10.72
N VAL A 272 5.49 8.36 -11.65
CA VAL A 272 4.08 8.14 -11.33
C VAL A 272 3.83 6.75 -10.72
N LEU A 273 4.48 5.71 -11.24
CA LEU A 273 4.49 4.39 -10.61
C LEU A 273 5.08 4.41 -9.19
N ALA A 274 6.18 5.14 -8.99
CA ALA A 274 6.79 5.31 -7.67
C ALA A 274 5.88 6.10 -6.71
N LEU A 275 5.22 7.14 -7.22
CA LEU A 275 4.24 7.94 -6.47
C LEU A 275 3.05 7.08 -6.01
N LEU A 276 2.56 6.18 -6.86
CA LEU A 276 1.55 5.20 -6.49
C LEU A 276 2.04 4.27 -5.35
N GLY A 277 3.30 3.85 -5.42
CA GLY A 277 4.00 3.13 -4.35
C GLY A 277 3.98 3.88 -3.02
N ALA A 278 4.43 5.13 -3.04
CA ALA A 278 4.47 6.00 -1.87
C ALA A 278 3.05 6.26 -1.30
N LEU A 279 2.06 6.47 -2.15
CA LEU A 279 0.66 6.62 -1.75
C LEU A 279 0.14 5.37 -1.03
N ALA A 280 0.37 4.18 -1.59
CA ALA A 280 -0.09 2.93 -0.99
C ALA A 280 0.53 2.68 0.39
N VAL A 281 1.85 2.88 0.52
CA VAL A 281 2.58 2.72 1.79
C VAL A 281 2.10 3.72 2.83
N THR A 282 2.00 5.00 2.47
CA THR A 282 1.56 6.05 3.40
C THR A 282 0.07 5.91 3.78
N ALA A 283 -0.78 5.43 2.88
CA ALA A 283 -2.19 5.15 3.14
C ALA A 283 -2.40 3.92 4.05
N ALA A 284 -1.58 2.87 3.89
CA ALA A 284 -1.63 1.67 4.74
C ALA A 284 -1.30 1.98 6.21
N GLY A 285 -0.48 3.02 6.47
CA GLY A 285 -0.20 3.54 7.81
C GLY A 285 -1.41 4.16 8.54
N GLY A 286 -2.53 4.38 7.83
CA GLY A 286 -3.81 4.84 8.37
C GLY A 286 -4.17 6.26 7.96
N VAL A 287 -5.39 6.43 7.45
CA VAL A 287 -5.97 7.73 7.09
C VAL A 287 -6.96 8.13 8.20
N ARG A 288 -6.60 9.10 9.04
CA ARG A 288 -7.58 9.77 9.91
C ARG A 288 -7.86 11.16 9.35
N ARG A 289 -9.11 11.40 8.92
CA ARG A 289 -9.60 12.70 8.45
C ARG A 289 -9.30 13.80 9.49
N PRO A 290 -8.95 15.02 9.07
CA PRO A 290 -8.92 16.17 9.96
C PRO A 290 -10.36 16.50 10.37
N GLY A 291 -10.85 15.95 11.48
CA GLY A 291 -12.25 16.17 11.85
C GLY A 291 -12.69 15.53 13.16
N ARG A 292 -13.03 16.40 14.12
CA ARG A 292 -13.73 16.19 15.39
C ARG A 292 -13.05 15.25 16.39
N GLN A 293 -12.20 15.89 17.18
CA GLN A 293 -11.86 15.50 18.54
C GLN A 293 -13.16 15.16 19.29
N ARG A 294 -13.51 13.88 19.38
CA ARG A 294 -14.47 13.42 20.39
C ARG A 294 -13.79 13.70 21.72
N ARG A 295 -14.21 14.78 22.37
CA ARG A 295 -13.95 15.10 23.77
C ARG A 295 -14.39 13.86 24.55
N ASN A 296 -13.45 12.99 24.91
CA ASN A 296 -13.72 12.01 25.96
C ASN A 296 -13.82 12.85 27.24
N HIS A 297 -15.03 13.07 27.73
CA HIS A 297 -15.23 13.31 29.16
C HIS A 297 -14.84 12.00 29.85
N GLY A 298 -13.56 11.88 30.15
CA GLY A 298 -13.06 10.88 31.08
C GLY A 298 -13.45 11.31 32.47
N SER A 299 -14.33 10.52 33.09
CA SER A 299 -14.55 10.42 34.53
C SER A 299 -13.29 10.76 35.31
N GLU A 300 -13.28 11.91 35.98
CA GLU A 300 -12.33 12.24 37.02
C GLU A 300 -12.60 11.28 38.18
N ALA A 301 -11.72 10.30 38.38
CA ALA A 301 -11.77 9.45 39.57
C ALA A 301 -11.41 10.35 40.77
N PRO A 302 -12.18 10.33 41.87
CA PRO A 302 -11.88 11.17 43.02
C PRO A 302 -10.49 10.82 43.59
N PRO A 303 -9.73 11.82 44.09
CA PRO A 303 -8.39 11.60 44.59
C PRO A 303 -8.42 10.64 45.79
N VAL A 304 -7.60 9.59 45.71
CA VAL A 304 -7.38 8.65 46.81
C VAL A 304 -6.73 9.43 47.96
N ALA A 305 -7.44 9.51 49.09
CA ALA A 305 -6.92 10.16 50.30
C ALA A 305 -5.65 9.43 50.80
N PRO A 306 -4.60 10.15 51.24
CA PRO A 306 -3.40 9.52 51.77
C PRO A 306 -3.71 8.73 53.04
N PRO A 307 -2.98 7.63 53.32
CA PRO A 307 -3.19 6.83 54.52
C PRO A 307 -2.95 7.67 55.78
N ALA A 308 -3.89 7.59 56.72
CA ALA A 308 -3.80 8.28 58.01
C ALA A 308 -2.54 7.83 58.78
N ALA A 309 -1.80 8.80 59.31
CA ALA A 309 -0.63 8.54 60.15
C ALA A 309 -1.01 7.74 61.41
N PRO A 310 -0.15 6.82 61.89
CA PRO A 310 -0.42 6.07 63.11
C PRO A 310 -0.50 7.02 64.31
N ALA A 311 -1.57 6.87 65.09
CA ALA A 311 -1.82 7.63 66.30
C ALA A 311 -0.68 7.43 67.30
N LYS A 312 -0.08 8.55 67.74
CA LYS A 312 0.72 8.57 68.97
C LYS A 312 -0.23 8.40 70.14
N GLU A 313 -0.39 7.16 70.61
CA GLU A 313 -1.03 6.89 71.88
C GLU A 313 -0.05 7.29 73.00
N LEU A 314 -0.38 8.41 73.65
CA LEU A 314 0.20 8.85 74.90
C LEU A 314 -0.18 7.84 75.98
N ALA A 315 0.82 7.18 76.57
CA ALA A 315 0.67 6.47 77.84
C ALA A 315 1.75 6.98 78.82
N GLU A 316 1.61 8.23 79.24
CA GLU A 316 2.03 8.65 80.58
C GLU A 316 0.77 8.63 81.47
N THR A 317 0.72 7.72 82.44
CA THR A 317 0.29 7.93 83.85
C THR A 317 -0.09 6.60 84.52
N ARG A 318 0.89 5.94 85.13
CA ARG A 318 0.93 5.71 86.59
C ARG A 318 2.27 5.15 87.03
#